data_AF-A0A537TUC4-F1
#
_entry.id   AF-A0A537TUC4-F1
#
_cell.length_a   1.000
_cell.length_b   1.000
_cell.length_c   1.000
_cell.angle_alpha   90.00
_cell.angle_beta   90.00
_cell.angle_gamma   90.00
#
_symmetry.space_group_name_H-M   'P 1'
#
loop_
_entity.id
_entity.type
_entity.pdbx_description
1 polymer ?
#
loop_
_entity_poly.entity_id
_entity_poly.type
_entity_poly.pdbx_seq_one_letter_code
_entity_poly.pdbx_strand_id
1 'polypeptide(L)'
;MRDSARFHFGFTVPFIPHMGAASVVAAVSGSKGDLGLVPASIMAGAGAWWSALEFESAPKIIARLPFVDRADHPAGMPVFVVSRAAAEAMAKEVEVWSVRVAGWTKSVAQALAPLAEVLAVPDRGFDGAALLISVPRGGCIDRVADTLVKAGTSVRATALVGSHATRYRVSAEDAVPTGR
;
A
#
# COMPACT_ATOMS: atom_id res chain seq x y z
N MET A 1 -0.86 -5.64 -14.23
CA MET A 1 0.43 -5.85 -13.50
C MET A 1 1.62 -5.86 -14.45
N ARG A 2 1.60 -6.68 -15.52
CA ARG A 2 2.68 -6.70 -16.52
C ARG A 2 2.94 -5.32 -17.14
N ASP A 3 1.90 -4.57 -17.47
CA ASP A 3 2.04 -3.23 -18.09
C ASP A 3 2.76 -2.26 -17.14
N SER A 4 2.40 -2.26 -15.85
CA SER A 4 3.11 -1.49 -14.82
C SER A 4 4.59 -1.89 -14.73
N ALA A 5 4.90 -3.19 -14.75
CA ALA A 5 6.28 -3.66 -14.72
C ALA A 5 7.07 -3.14 -15.93
N ARG A 6 6.52 -3.27 -17.14
CA ARG A 6 7.19 -2.89 -18.38
C ARG A 6 7.30 -1.38 -18.57
N PHE A 7 6.28 -0.64 -18.17
CA PHE A 7 6.29 0.81 -18.26
C PHE A 7 7.32 1.44 -17.29
N HIS A 8 7.38 0.96 -16.05
CA HIS A 8 8.24 1.59 -15.03
C HIS A 8 9.66 1.02 -14.96
N PHE A 9 9.88 -0.24 -15.36
CA PHE A 9 11.18 -0.92 -15.23
C PHE A 9 11.72 -1.44 -16.58
N GLY A 10 11.00 -1.22 -17.67
CA GLY A 10 11.44 -1.63 -19.00
C GLY A 10 11.34 -3.13 -19.28
N PHE A 11 11.95 -3.53 -20.40
CA PHE A 11 11.88 -4.90 -20.93
C PHE A 11 13.13 -5.74 -20.66
N THR A 12 14.24 -5.10 -20.28
CA THR A 12 15.51 -5.76 -19.96
C THR A 12 15.52 -6.39 -18.56
N VAL A 13 14.70 -5.86 -17.63
CA VAL A 13 14.54 -6.44 -16.30
C VAL A 13 13.69 -7.73 -16.40
N PRO A 14 14.17 -8.87 -15.85
CA PRO A 14 13.38 -10.10 -15.80
C PRO A 14 12.02 -9.88 -15.11
N PHE A 15 10.96 -10.46 -15.68
CA PHE A 15 9.62 -10.40 -15.09
C PHE A 15 9.16 -11.81 -14.74
N ILE A 16 9.02 -12.10 -13.44
CA ILE A 16 8.59 -13.39 -12.92
C ILE A 16 7.17 -13.23 -12.38
N PRO A 17 6.15 -13.85 -13.00
CA PRO A 17 4.79 -13.80 -12.50
C PRO A 17 4.63 -14.69 -11.27
N HIS A 18 3.86 -14.21 -10.29
CA HIS A 18 3.47 -14.97 -9.10
C HIS A 18 1.95 -14.92 -8.90
N MET A 19 1.40 -15.96 -8.26
CA MET A 19 -0.02 -16.05 -7.97
C MET A 19 -0.36 -15.29 -6.69
N GLY A 20 -0.79 -14.03 -6.85
CA GLY A 20 -1.26 -13.16 -5.76
C GLY A 20 -0.14 -12.43 -5.00
N ALA A 21 -0.53 -11.43 -4.21
CA ALA A 21 0.41 -10.55 -3.51
C ALA A 21 1.27 -11.28 -2.46
N ALA A 22 0.72 -12.27 -1.77
CA ALA A 22 1.44 -13.02 -0.74
C ALA A 22 2.64 -13.80 -1.33
N SER A 23 2.50 -14.38 -2.52
CA SER A 23 3.60 -15.13 -3.15
C SER A 23 4.68 -14.20 -3.71
N VAL A 24 4.32 -12.99 -4.15
CA VAL A 24 5.29 -11.93 -4.48
C VAL A 24 6.10 -11.54 -3.24
N VAL A 25 5.44 -11.28 -2.10
CA VAL A 25 6.15 -10.91 -0.86
C VAL A 25 7.06 -12.04 -0.37
N ALA A 26 6.61 -13.30 -0.46
CA ALA A 26 7.45 -14.44 -0.13
C ALA A 26 8.71 -14.53 -1.02
N ALA A 27 8.56 -14.32 -2.34
CA ALA A 27 9.68 -14.33 -3.27
C ALA A 27 10.69 -13.20 -2.97
N VAL A 28 10.22 -11.97 -2.76
CA VAL A 28 11.09 -10.83 -2.40
C VAL A 28 11.77 -11.06 -1.05
N SER A 29 11.09 -11.69 -0.10
CA SER A 29 11.68 -12.02 1.20
C SER A 29 12.88 -12.97 1.07
N GLY A 30 12.87 -13.89 0.10
CA GLY A 30 14.00 -14.77 -0.19
C GLY A 30 15.09 -14.17 -1.10
N SER A 31 14.85 -12.98 -1.65
CA SER A 31 15.75 -12.33 -2.61
C SER A 31 16.69 -11.32 -1.96
N LYS A 32 17.84 -11.05 -2.61
CA LYS A 32 18.80 -10.02 -2.22
C LYS A 32 18.54 -8.66 -2.87
N GLY A 33 17.74 -8.60 -3.95
CA GLY A 33 17.59 -7.37 -4.72
C GLY A 33 16.37 -7.29 -5.65
N ASP A 34 15.48 -8.28 -5.63
CA ASP A 34 14.27 -8.23 -6.46
C ASP A 34 13.26 -7.21 -5.94
N LEU A 35 12.50 -6.65 -6.88
CA LEU A 35 11.36 -5.79 -6.61
C LEU A 35 10.06 -6.58 -6.76
N GLY A 36 9.20 -6.53 -5.74
CA GLY A 36 7.86 -7.07 -5.79
C GLY A 36 6.85 -6.01 -6.20
N LEU A 37 6.00 -6.30 -7.18
CA LEU A 37 4.86 -5.45 -7.53
C LEU A 37 3.57 -6.11 -7.07
N VAL A 38 2.83 -5.44 -6.20
CA VAL A 38 1.54 -5.90 -5.68
C VAL A 38 0.47 -4.82 -5.86
N PRO A 39 -0.82 -5.19 -6.06
CA PRO A 39 -1.87 -4.19 -6.22
C PRO A 39 -1.97 -3.31 -4.97
N ALA A 40 -2.13 -1.99 -5.17
CA ALA A 40 -2.48 -1.06 -4.09
C ALA A 40 -4.00 -0.98 -3.89
N SER A 41 -4.67 -2.12 -3.98
CA SER A 41 -6.11 -2.30 -3.84
C SER A 41 -6.42 -3.72 -3.37
N ILE A 42 -7.61 -3.91 -2.78
CA ILE A 42 -8.05 -5.25 -2.36
C ILE A 42 -8.59 -6.00 -3.58
N MET A 43 -8.04 -7.19 -3.79
CA MET A 43 -8.55 -8.17 -4.74
C MET A 43 -9.41 -9.19 -3.99
N ALA A 44 -10.47 -9.70 -4.63
CA ALA A 44 -11.31 -10.72 -4.02
C ALA A 44 -10.47 -11.95 -3.63
N GLY A 45 -10.66 -12.44 -2.40
CA GLY A 45 -9.89 -13.56 -1.85
C GLY A 45 -8.45 -13.24 -1.43
N ALA A 46 -7.99 -11.99 -1.57
CA ALA A 46 -6.70 -11.59 -1.02
C ALA A 46 -6.77 -11.47 0.51
N GLY A 47 -5.90 -12.19 1.21
CA GLY A 47 -5.68 -11.99 2.65
C GLY A 47 -4.76 -10.80 2.94
N ALA A 48 -4.46 -10.58 4.22
CA ALA A 48 -3.56 -9.54 4.71
C ALA A 48 -2.09 -9.85 4.40
N TRP A 49 -1.73 -9.85 3.12
CA TRP A 49 -0.37 -10.17 2.65
C TRP A 49 0.70 -9.26 3.30
N TRP A 50 0.32 -8.04 3.68
CA TRP A 50 1.20 -7.07 4.33
C TRP A 50 1.59 -7.46 5.75
N SER A 51 0.92 -8.43 6.39
CA SER A 51 1.38 -8.94 7.69
C SER A 51 2.76 -9.58 7.63
N ALA A 52 3.17 -10.10 6.46
CA ALA A 52 4.53 -10.60 6.26
C ALA A 52 5.58 -9.47 6.26
N LEU A 53 5.18 -8.20 6.14
CA LEU A 53 6.06 -7.04 6.17
C LEU A 53 6.28 -6.48 7.59
N GLU A 54 5.60 -7.02 8.61
CA GLU A 54 5.59 -6.42 9.96
C GLU A 54 6.95 -6.53 10.67
N PHE A 55 7.72 -7.58 10.40
CA PHE A 55 9.05 -7.76 11.00
C PHE A 55 10.05 -6.69 10.53
N GLU A 56 11.00 -6.33 11.40
CA GLU A 56 12.03 -5.33 11.08
C GLU A 56 12.86 -5.74 9.85
N SER A 57 13.27 -7.01 9.80
CA SER A 57 14.05 -7.57 8.69
C SER A 57 13.21 -8.00 7.49
N ALA A 58 11.89 -7.75 7.48
CA ALA A 58 11.05 -8.05 6.32
C ALA A 58 11.25 -7.00 5.22
N PRO A 59 11.00 -7.32 3.94
CA PRO A 59 10.89 -6.27 2.94
C PRO A 59 9.79 -5.27 3.31
N LYS A 60 9.88 -4.06 2.79
CA LYS A 60 8.95 -2.96 3.06
C LYS A 60 8.33 -2.45 1.76
N ILE A 61 7.18 -1.80 1.86
CA ILE A 61 6.65 -0.98 0.78
C ILE A 61 7.59 0.23 0.65
N ILE A 62 8.14 0.46 -0.55
CA ILE A 62 9.13 1.51 -0.79
C ILE A 62 8.64 2.57 -1.80
N ALA A 63 7.62 2.24 -2.58
CA ALA A 63 7.05 3.15 -3.57
C ALA A 63 5.61 2.79 -3.88
N ARG A 64 4.90 3.77 -4.44
CA ARG A 64 3.57 3.61 -5.02
C ARG A 64 3.58 4.14 -6.44
N LEU A 65 3.11 3.33 -7.38
CA LEU A 65 3.07 3.66 -8.80
C LEU A 65 1.62 3.65 -9.31
N PRO A 66 1.31 4.44 -10.35
CA PRO A 66 2.19 5.47 -10.92
C PRO A 66 2.38 6.63 -9.93
N PHE A 67 3.56 7.27 -9.98
CA PHE A 67 3.82 8.48 -9.19
C PHE A 67 2.95 9.64 -9.71
N VAL A 68 2.87 9.78 -11.03
CA VAL A 68 1.97 10.72 -11.71
C VAL A 68 0.62 10.03 -11.94
N ASP A 69 -0.39 10.45 -11.20
CA ASP A 69 -1.76 9.95 -11.28
C ASP A 69 -2.55 10.82 -12.26
N ARG A 70 -2.84 10.26 -13.45
CA ARG A 70 -3.59 10.89 -14.54
C ARG A 70 -4.45 9.85 -15.26
N ALA A 71 -5.58 10.27 -15.81
CA ALA A 71 -6.60 9.38 -16.39
C ALA A 71 -6.08 8.55 -17.58
N ASP A 72 -5.14 9.08 -18.36
CA ASP A 72 -4.59 8.46 -19.57
C ASP A 72 -3.21 7.79 -19.34
N HIS A 73 -2.87 7.47 -18.08
CA HIS A 73 -1.60 6.83 -17.77
C HIS A 73 -1.53 5.40 -18.37
N PRO A 74 -0.54 5.08 -19.24
CA PRO A 74 -0.45 3.78 -19.93
C PRO A 74 -0.38 2.56 -19.00
N ALA A 75 0.09 2.77 -17.78
CA ALA A 75 0.09 1.80 -16.69
C ALA A 75 -0.64 2.34 -15.44
N GLY A 76 -1.88 2.79 -15.61
CA GLY A 76 -2.63 3.51 -14.56
C GLY A 76 -3.06 2.68 -13.34
N MET A 77 -2.91 1.35 -13.36
CA MET A 77 -3.28 0.50 -12.22
C MET A 77 -2.38 0.80 -11.01
N PRO A 78 -2.94 1.21 -9.85
CA PRO A 78 -2.15 1.49 -8.66
C PRO A 78 -1.45 0.24 -8.13
N VAL A 79 -0.14 0.33 -7.91
CA VAL A 79 0.68 -0.75 -7.35
C VAL A 79 1.59 -0.25 -6.24
N PHE A 80 1.80 -1.09 -5.24
CA PHE A 80 2.90 -0.94 -4.30
C PHE A 80 4.12 -1.68 -4.81
N VAL A 81 5.29 -1.07 -4.62
CA VAL A 81 6.59 -1.69 -4.84
C VAL A 81 7.12 -2.14 -3.48
N VAL A 82 7.46 -3.41 -3.35
CA VAL A 82 7.99 -4.04 -2.14
C VAL A 82 9.44 -4.43 -2.37
N SER A 83 10.34 -4.08 -1.45
CA SER A 83 11.77 -4.35 -1.56
C SER A 83 12.45 -4.39 -0.19
N ARG A 84 13.65 -4.97 -0.13
CA ARG A 84 14.59 -4.89 1.00
C ARG A 84 15.47 -3.63 0.90
N ALA A 85 14.87 -2.48 0.61
CA ALA A 85 15.61 -1.22 0.57
C ALA A 85 16.07 -0.83 1.97
N ALA A 86 17.21 -0.12 2.04
CA ALA A 86 17.68 0.46 3.29
C ALA A 86 16.72 1.58 3.76
N ALA A 87 16.47 1.66 5.06
CA ALA A 87 15.44 2.54 5.62
C ALA A 87 15.67 4.03 5.31
N GLU A 88 16.94 4.44 5.22
CA GLU A 88 17.37 5.79 4.86
C GLU A 88 17.07 6.17 3.40
N ALA A 89 16.92 5.18 2.52
CA ALA A 89 16.59 5.39 1.11
C ALA A 89 15.08 5.53 0.86
N MET A 90 14.25 5.32 1.88
CA MET A 90 12.79 5.34 1.75
C MET A 90 12.24 6.77 1.82
N ALA A 91 11.32 7.10 0.91
CA ALA A 91 10.56 8.34 0.97
C ALA A 91 9.72 8.39 2.26
N LYS A 92 9.64 9.53 2.93
CA LYS A 92 8.96 9.68 4.23
C LYS A 92 7.68 10.52 4.17
N GLU A 93 7.06 10.60 2.98
CA GLU A 93 5.89 11.46 2.79
C GLU A 93 4.58 10.77 3.16
N VAL A 94 4.45 9.49 2.82
CA VAL A 94 3.29 8.68 3.18
C VAL A 94 3.80 7.44 3.87
N GLU A 95 3.48 7.28 5.15
CA GLU A 95 3.78 6.06 5.89
C GLU A 95 2.69 5.03 5.65
N VAL A 96 3.07 3.75 5.59
CA VAL A 96 2.14 2.65 5.39
C VAL A 96 2.21 1.71 6.59
N TRP A 97 1.07 1.54 7.26
CA TRP A 97 0.95 0.85 8.53
C TRP A 97 0.07 -0.40 8.39
N SER A 98 0.53 -1.52 8.93
CA SER A 98 -0.32 -2.67 9.24
C SER A 98 -1.00 -2.42 10.57
N VAL A 99 -2.32 -2.49 10.62
CA VAL A 99 -3.10 -2.31 11.85
C VAL A 99 -4.11 -3.43 11.99
N ARG A 100 -4.12 -4.12 13.13
CA ARG A 100 -5.14 -5.14 13.44
C ARG A 100 -6.18 -4.54 14.37
N VAL A 101 -7.45 -4.68 14.01
CA VAL A 101 -8.58 -4.12 14.77
C VAL A 101 -9.67 -5.15 15.01
N ALA A 102 -10.57 -4.84 15.94
CA ALA A 102 -11.89 -5.46 16.08
C ALA A 102 -12.98 -4.40 15.99
N GLY A 103 -14.19 -4.77 15.57
CA GLY A 103 -15.30 -3.83 15.43
C GLY A 103 -15.23 -3.03 14.13
N TRP A 104 -14.61 -3.59 13.09
CA TRP A 104 -14.46 -2.87 11.82
C TRP A 104 -15.78 -2.80 11.06
N THR A 105 -16.28 -1.58 10.87
CA THR A 105 -17.56 -1.33 10.21
C THR A 105 -17.45 -0.23 9.16
N LYS A 106 -18.51 -0.04 8.36
CA LYS A 106 -18.59 1.03 7.36
C LYS A 106 -18.52 2.43 7.98
N SER A 107 -19.12 2.64 9.16
CA SER A 107 -19.07 3.94 9.84
C SER A 107 -17.66 4.28 10.33
N VAL A 108 -16.92 3.28 10.83
CA VAL A 108 -15.49 3.44 11.17
C VAL A 108 -14.67 3.80 9.93
N ALA A 109 -14.89 3.10 8.81
CA ALA A 109 -14.20 3.42 7.56
C ALA A 109 -14.46 4.86 7.10
N GLN A 110 -15.70 5.34 7.24
CA GLN A 110 -16.07 6.73 6.93
C GLN A 110 -15.39 7.74 7.87
N ALA A 111 -15.26 7.43 9.16
CA ALA A 111 -14.56 8.29 10.11
C ALA A 111 -13.06 8.42 9.81
N LEU A 112 -12.44 7.38 9.25
CA LEU A 112 -11.02 7.38 8.86
C LEU A 112 -10.75 8.01 7.49
N ALA A 113 -11.71 8.01 6.57
CA ALA A 113 -11.53 8.46 5.19
C ALA A 113 -10.88 9.87 5.04
N PRO A 114 -11.14 10.85 5.92
CA PRO A 114 -10.47 12.16 5.85
C PRO A 114 -8.99 12.14 6.29
N LEU A 115 -8.57 11.12 7.04
CA LEU A 115 -7.24 11.05 7.66
C LEU A 115 -6.26 10.20 6.85
N ALA A 116 -6.72 9.11 6.25
CA ALA A 116 -5.86 8.15 5.60
C ALA A 116 -6.60 7.30 4.56
N GLU A 117 -5.86 6.77 3.60
CA GLU A 117 -6.37 5.71 2.73
C GLU A 117 -6.25 4.36 3.44
N VAL A 118 -7.32 3.56 3.40
CA VAL A 118 -7.40 2.28 4.12
C VAL A 118 -7.78 1.17 3.16
N LEU A 119 -6.95 0.13 3.12
CA LEU A 119 -7.34 -1.17 2.60
C LEU A 119 -7.68 -2.08 3.78
N ALA A 120 -8.83 -2.76 3.74
CA ALA A 120 -9.28 -3.61 4.83
C ALA A 120 -9.64 -5.00 4.31
N VAL A 121 -9.18 -6.04 5.02
CA VAL A 121 -9.55 -7.44 4.77
C VAL A 121 -9.97 -8.11 6.08
N PRO A 122 -10.84 -9.13 6.03
CA PRO A 122 -11.15 -9.94 7.21
C PRO A 122 -9.88 -10.56 7.82
N ASP A 123 -9.78 -10.52 9.15
CA ASP A 123 -8.69 -11.18 9.91
C ASP A 123 -9.21 -12.43 10.63
N ARG A 124 -8.29 -13.29 11.09
CA ARG A 124 -8.60 -14.53 11.83
C ARG A 124 -9.05 -14.20 13.26
N GLY A 125 -10.25 -13.66 13.41
CA GLY A 125 -10.90 -13.38 14.69
C GLY A 125 -12.35 -12.91 14.49
N PHE A 126 -13.22 -13.13 15.49
CA PHE A 126 -14.59 -12.62 15.43
C PHE A 126 -14.56 -11.09 15.31
N ASP A 127 -15.23 -10.56 14.27
CA ASP A 127 -15.28 -9.14 13.93
C ASP A 127 -13.90 -8.46 13.76
N GLY A 128 -12.88 -9.26 13.41
CA GLY A 128 -11.51 -8.80 13.22
C GLY A 128 -11.25 -8.32 11.79
N ALA A 129 -10.52 -7.22 11.64
CA ALA A 129 -10.01 -6.77 10.36
C ALA A 129 -8.52 -6.46 10.44
N ALA A 130 -7.81 -6.81 9.38
CA ALA A 130 -6.46 -6.34 9.13
C ALA A 130 -6.57 -5.16 8.16
N LEU A 131 -5.96 -4.05 8.54
CA LEU A 131 -5.94 -2.81 7.80
C LEU A 131 -4.53 -2.55 7.28
N LEU A 132 -4.44 -2.07 6.05
CA LEU A 132 -3.25 -1.42 5.51
C LEU A 132 -3.58 0.05 5.33
N ILE A 133 -2.96 0.90 6.14
CA ILE A 133 -3.31 2.32 6.27
C ILE A 133 -2.18 3.16 5.70
N SER A 134 -2.45 3.96 4.67
CA SER A 134 -1.53 4.96 4.14
C SER A 134 -1.80 6.32 4.78
N VAL A 135 -0.93 6.72 5.71
CA VAL A 135 -1.01 7.98 6.46
C VAL A 135 -0.21 9.05 5.72
N PRO A 136 -0.85 10.13 5.22
CA PRO A 136 -0.19 11.16 4.44
C PRO A 136 0.69 12.08 5.31
N ARG A 137 1.54 12.88 4.64
CA ARG A 137 2.44 13.84 5.29
C ARG A 137 1.64 14.79 6.19
N GLY A 138 2.12 14.98 7.42
CA GLY A 138 1.45 15.80 8.43
C GLY A 138 0.36 15.06 9.21
N GLY A 139 0.01 13.83 8.81
CA GLY A 139 -0.72 12.88 9.63
C GLY A 139 0.20 12.16 10.63
N CYS A 140 -0.40 11.41 11.55
CA CYS A 140 0.30 10.55 12.49
C CYS A 140 -0.57 9.31 12.77
N ILE A 141 0.06 8.15 12.92
CA ILE A 141 -0.62 6.89 13.23
C ILE A 141 -1.39 6.95 14.56
N ASP A 142 -0.91 7.72 15.55
CA ASP A 142 -1.58 7.88 16.83
C ASP A 142 -2.95 8.54 16.67
N ARG A 143 -3.06 9.54 15.81
CA ARG A 143 -4.35 10.20 15.50
C ARG A 143 -5.31 9.24 14.81
N VAL A 144 -4.80 8.37 13.94
CA VAL A 144 -5.61 7.32 13.30
C VAL A 144 -6.09 6.31 14.34
N ALA A 145 -5.21 5.87 15.25
CA ALA A 145 -5.55 4.97 16.34
C ALA A 145 -6.60 5.58 17.29
N ASP A 146 -6.46 6.86 17.64
CA ASP A 146 -7.45 7.59 18.43
C ASP A 146 -8.82 7.65 17.75
N THR A 147 -8.86 7.94 16.44
CA THR A 147 -10.11 7.97 15.68
C THR A 147 -10.74 6.58 15.60
N LEU A 148 -9.94 5.53 15.42
CA LEU A 148 -10.37 4.14 15.48
C LEU A 148 -11.05 3.84 16.83
N VAL A 149 -10.40 4.18 17.94
CA VAL A 149 -10.94 3.92 19.30
C VAL A 149 -12.21 4.73 19.55
N LYS A 150 -12.22 6.02 19.21
CA LYS A 150 -13.42 6.88 19.35
C LYS A 150 -14.61 6.40 18.52
N ALA A 151 -14.35 5.75 17.39
CA ALA A 151 -15.38 5.15 16.54
C ALA A 151 -15.86 3.77 17.03
N GLY A 152 -15.37 3.30 18.19
CA GLY A 152 -15.81 2.05 18.81
C GLY A 152 -15.00 0.80 18.41
N THR A 153 -13.82 0.97 17.79
CA THR A 153 -12.95 -0.17 17.48
C THR A 153 -11.89 -0.39 18.56
N SER A 154 -11.44 -1.63 18.71
CA SER A 154 -10.25 -1.94 19.50
C SER A 154 -9.03 -2.09 18.58
N VAL A 155 -7.96 -1.35 18.81
CA VAL A 155 -6.68 -1.53 18.12
C VAL A 155 -5.84 -2.58 18.86
N ARG A 156 -5.50 -3.68 18.18
CA ARG A 156 -4.80 -4.84 18.76
C ARG A 156 -3.30 -4.84 18.48
N ALA A 157 -2.90 -4.31 17.32
CA ALA A 157 -1.51 -4.22 16.91
C ALA A 157 -1.34 -3.12 15.84
N THR A 158 -0.17 -2.50 15.82
CA THR A 158 0.28 -1.53 14.82
C THR A 158 1.72 -1.84 14.44
N ALA A 159 2.05 -1.78 13.14
CA ALA A 159 3.42 -1.99 12.66
C ALA A 159 3.67 -1.18 11.39
N LEU A 160 4.83 -0.51 11.32
CA LEU A 160 5.26 0.19 10.11
C LEU A 160 5.73 -0.83 9.07
N VAL A 161 5.03 -0.89 7.94
CA VAL A 161 5.30 -1.84 6.84
C VAL A 161 5.87 -1.18 5.60
N GLY A 162 6.06 0.14 5.64
CA GLY A 162 6.84 0.87 4.66
C GLY A 162 6.39 2.30 4.50
N SER A 163 6.79 2.91 3.40
CA SER A 163 6.44 4.28 3.06
C SER A 163 6.62 4.54 1.56
N HIS A 164 6.06 5.63 1.07
CA HIS A 164 6.24 6.06 -0.30
C HIS A 164 6.11 7.59 -0.44
N ALA A 165 6.48 8.12 -1.61
CA ALA A 165 6.26 9.52 -1.96
C ALA A 165 4.77 9.80 -2.19
N THR A 166 4.33 11.03 -1.96
CA THR A 166 2.98 11.49 -2.27
C THR A 166 2.79 11.43 -3.78
N ARG A 167 1.70 10.81 -4.25
CA ARG A 167 1.41 10.76 -5.68
C ARG A 167 1.10 12.17 -6.20
N TYR A 168 1.69 12.54 -7.32
CA TYR A 168 1.39 13.78 -8.03
C TYR A 168 0.11 13.59 -8.85
N ARG A 169 -0.97 14.25 -8.47
CA ARG A 169 -2.25 14.21 -9.20
C ARG A 169 -2.31 15.36 -10.20
N VAL A 170 -2.56 15.03 -11.46
CA VAL A 170 -2.79 16.05 -12.51
C VAL A 170 -4.29 16.34 -12.56
N SER A 171 -4.68 17.60 -12.34
CA SER A 171 -6.07 18.04 -12.49
C SER A 171 -6.49 17.99 -13.95
N ALA A 172 -7.77 17.75 -14.23
CA ALA A 172 -8.29 17.74 -15.60
C ALA A 172 -8.11 19.08 -16.33
N GLU A 173 -8.02 20.19 -15.59
CA GLU A 173 -7.77 21.54 -16.14
C GLU A 173 -6.30 21.77 -16.55
N ASP A 174 -5.35 21.02 -15.97
CA ASP A 174 -3.92 21.12 -16.25
C ASP A 174 -3.45 20.12 -17.32
N ALA A 175 -4.36 19.27 -17.81
CA ALA A 175 -4.06 18.30 -18.84
C ALA A 175 -3.88 19.00 -20.19
N VAL A 176 -2.63 19.31 -20.55
CA VAL A 176 -2.29 19.79 -21.89
C VAL A 176 -2.73 18.72 -22.91
N PRO A 177 -3.52 19.05 -23.95
CA PRO A 177 -3.94 18.09 -24.95
C PRO A 177 -2.70 17.52 -25.64
N THR A 178 -2.38 16.25 -25.38
CA THR A 178 -1.37 15.55 -26.18
C THR A 178 -1.98 15.27 -27.54
N GLY A 179 -1.45 15.96 -28.57
CA GLY A 179 -1.92 15.92 -29.94
C GLY A 179 -2.07 14.50 -30.50
N ARG A 180 -3.06 14.37 -31.38
CA ARG A 180 -3.33 13.18 -32.20
C ARG A 180 -2.18 12.83 -33.12
#